data_AF-A0A7X7J159-F1
#
_entry.id   AF-A0A7X7J159-F1
#
_cell.length_a   1.000
_cell.length_b   1.000
_cell.length_c   1.000
_cell.angle_alpha   90.00
_cell.angle_beta   90.00
_cell.angle_gamma   90.00
#
_symmetry.space_group_name_H-M   'P 1'
#
loop_
_entity.id
_entity.type
_entity.pdbx_description
1 polymer ?
#
loop_
_entity_poly.entity_id
_entity_poly.type
_entity_poly.pdbx_seq_one_letter_code
_entity_poly.pdbx_strand_id
1 'polypeptide(L)'
;CPQRDERVGWMGDMLVFAQPACFNMDMAAFFTKWIVDIRDDQADDGRFPDFAPHPYNPNALFSGVPAWGDAGVIVPWRMYVNYGDKRVLAEQFEACRRWVDYIHAHNPELLWNNKRHNDYSDWLNGDTLKLEGLGFPKGEAQIPNEVFATAFFQHSTELTAKMARILGRQAEGEKYGKLAADIRQAFIKAYVSDDGRVKGHTQSAYAVALAFNLVPEDKRESAARHMVERIAAYKNHISTGFHTTVMLMNQLTAAGRSDMAYMLVNNRTIPSWGYTIDQGATTIWERWDGYMEGRGFQDPAMNSFCHYAIGSVGEWMYRSILGINPDEQQPGYRHFFLKPQVGGGLTWAKGGYDSISGRIVSDWRLDDGNFAWEIVVPANTTATVYVPTADPAAVSESGKPALLAEGVSPAGKAPGAAVFKVVSGTYRFVSKLK
;
A
#
# COMPACT_ATOMS: atom_id res chain seq x y z
N CYS A 1 1.30 -10.64 -16.89
CA CYS A 1 -0.06 -11.07 -17.30
C CYS A 1 -0.10 -12.53 -17.76
N PRO A 2 -1.27 -13.21 -17.84
CA PRO A 2 -1.34 -14.64 -18.17
C PRO A 2 -1.47 -15.00 -19.67
N GLN A 3 -1.75 -14.04 -20.56
CA GLN A 3 -2.16 -14.35 -21.94
C GLN A 3 -1.07 -14.14 -23.01
N ARG A 4 -0.29 -13.05 -22.95
CA ARG A 4 0.74 -12.76 -23.97
C ARG A 4 2.01 -13.60 -23.77
N ASP A 5 2.97 -13.45 -24.67
CA ASP A 5 4.31 -14.06 -24.67
C ASP A 5 5.25 -13.45 -23.61
N GLU A 6 4.78 -13.37 -22.37
CA GLU A 6 5.51 -12.80 -21.25
C GLU A 6 5.39 -13.72 -20.02
N ARG A 7 4.28 -13.65 -19.27
CA ARG A 7 3.94 -14.57 -18.17
C ARG A 7 5.05 -14.75 -17.11
N VAL A 8 5.88 -13.73 -16.92
CA VAL A 8 6.98 -13.75 -15.95
C VAL A 8 6.57 -13.18 -14.59
N GLY A 9 7.32 -13.54 -13.55
CA GLY A 9 7.12 -13.06 -12.18
C GLY A 9 7.69 -11.66 -11.95
N TRP A 10 7.13 -10.65 -12.61
CA TRP A 10 7.53 -9.25 -12.44
C TRP A 10 7.44 -8.82 -10.98
N MET A 11 8.57 -8.36 -10.44
CA MET A 11 8.72 -8.06 -9.03
C MET A 11 7.96 -6.78 -8.64
N GLY A 12 7.98 -5.74 -9.48
CA GLY A 12 7.26 -4.49 -9.24
C GLY A 12 5.75 -4.69 -9.15
N ASP A 13 5.18 -5.55 -9.99
CA ASP A 13 3.76 -5.89 -9.97
C ASP A 13 3.36 -6.62 -8.69
N MET A 14 4.15 -7.60 -8.27
CA MET A 14 3.87 -8.31 -7.02
C MET A 14 4.12 -7.43 -5.79
N LEU A 15 5.09 -6.51 -5.84
CA LEU A 15 5.32 -5.52 -4.76
C LEU A 15 4.01 -4.82 -4.41
N VAL A 16 3.31 -4.29 -5.41
CA VAL A 16 2.09 -3.50 -5.19
C VAL A 16 0.91 -4.39 -4.80
N PHE A 17 0.84 -5.61 -5.33
CA PHE A 17 -0.29 -6.51 -5.13
C PHE A 17 -0.14 -7.52 -3.97
N ALA A 18 1.02 -7.60 -3.32
CA ALA A 18 1.26 -8.58 -2.27
C ALA A 18 0.27 -8.50 -1.09
N GLN A 19 -0.08 -7.29 -0.62
CA GLN A 19 -1.04 -7.15 0.48
C GLN A 19 -2.48 -7.56 0.08
N PRO A 20 -3.05 -7.11 -1.06
CA PRO A 20 -4.32 -7.66 -1.55
C PRO A 20 -4.27 -9.18 -1.75
N ALA A 21 -3.16 -9.73 -2.24
CA ALA A 21 -3.00 -11.17 -2.41
C ALA A 21 -3.13 -11.91 -1.07
N CYS A 22 -2.46 -11.42 -0.01
CA CYS A 22 -2.59 -11.98 1.34
C CYS A 22 -4.02 -11.92 1.89
N PHE A 23 -4.80 -10.88 1.56
CA PHE A 23 -6.20 -10.79 1.96
C PHE A 23 -7.11 -11.78 1.22
N ASN A 24 -6.84 -11.98 -0.08
CA ASN A 24 -7.68 -12.78 -0.95
C ASN A 24 -7.40 -14.28 -0.87
N MET A 25 -6.16 -14.67 -0.58
CA MET A 25 -5.71 -16.06 -0.61
C MET A 25 -4.66 -16.31 0.49
N ASP A 26 -4.53 -17.57 0.91
CA ASP A 26 -3.37 -17.97 1.70
C ASP A 26 -2.12 -18.01 0.80
N MET A 27 -1.29 -16.97 0.93
CA MET A 27 -0.07 -16.78 0.16
C MET A 27 1.17 -17.35 0.86
N ALA A 28 1.05 -17.96 2.05
CA ALA A 28 2.21 -18.36 2.85
C ALA A 28 3.13 -19.32 2.08
N ALA A 29 2.58 -20.41 1.53
CA ALA A 29 3.36 -21.37 0.75
C ALA A 29 3.89 -20.78 -0.56
N PHE A 30 3.07 -19.99 -1.26
CA PHE A 30 3.45 -19.36 -2.52
C PHE A 30 4.63 -18.40 -2.35
N PHE A 31 4.56 -17.49 -1.37
CA PHE A 31 5.66 -16.55 -1.10
C PHE A 31 6.88 -17.23 -0.50
N THR A 32 6.72 -18.26 0.35
CA THR A 32 7.86 -19.05 0.82
C THR A 32 8.67 -19.59 -0.36
N LYS A 33 8.01 -20.13 -1.39
CA LYS A 33 8.66 -20.60 -2.61
C LYS A 33 9.24 -19.43 -3.42
N TRP A 34 8.42 -18.44 -3.76
CA TRP A 34 8.83 -17.38 -4.69
C TRP A 34 9.97 -16.50 -4.15
N ILE A 35 10.03 -16.30 -2.83
CA ILE A 35 11.13 -15.58 -2.19
C ILE A 35 12.47 -16.32 -2.35
N VAL A 36 12.46 -17.66 -2.45
CA VAL A 36 13.66 -18.43 -2.82
C VAL A 36 14.10 -18.08 -4.25
N ASP A 37 13.16 -18.07 -5.21
CA ASP A 37 13.49 -17.70 -6.61
C ASP A 37 14.14 -16.30 -6.66
N ILE A 38 13.61 -15.33 -5.91
CA ILE A 38 14.17 -13.97 -5.82
C ILE A 38 15.63 -13.98 -5.32
N ARG A 39 15.95 -14.84 -4.35
CA ARG A 39 17.32 -14.96 -3.82
C ARG A 39 18.25 -15.64 -4.80
N ASP A 40 17.78 -16.71 -5.45
CA ASP A 40 18.56 -17.48 -6.41
C ASP A 40 18.93 -16.62 -7.62
N ASP A 41 18.06 -15.68 -7.99
CA ASP A 41 18.29 -14.73 -9.09
C ASP A 41 18.95 -13.41 -8.68
N GLN A 42 19.32 -13.23 -7.40
CA GLN A 42 20.00 -12.02 -6.96
C GLN A 42 21.41 -11.95 -7.58
N ALA A 43 21.70 -10.86 -8.30
CA ALA A 43 23.01 -10.65 -8.94
C ALA A 43 24.16 -10.67 -7.91
N ASP A 44 25.38 -10.94 -8.37
CA ASP A 44 26.58 -11.09 -7.54
C ASP A 44 26.93 -9.79 -6.78
N ASP A 45 26.58 -8.65 -7.36
CA ASP A 45 26.77 -7.32 -6.78
C ASP A 45 25.67 -6.92 -5.78
N GLY A 46 24.62 -7.75 -5.60
CA GLY A 46 23.54 -7.53 -4.65
C GLY A 46 22.26 -6.94 -5.24
N ARG A 47 22.22 -6.64 -6.54
CA ARG A 47 20.97 -6.22 -7.20
C ARG A 47 19.93 -7.34 -7.18
N PHE A 48 18.70 -6.99 -6.79
CA PHE A 48 17.55 -7.85 -7.07
C PHE A 48 17.12 -7.72 -8.54
N PRO A 49 16.55 -8.79 -9.12
CA PRO A 49 16.08 -8.78 -10.50
C PRO A 49 14.79 -7.98 -10.68
N ASP A 50 14.42 -7.70 -11.93
CA ASP A 50 13.14 -7.09 -12.27
C ASP A 50 12.00 -8.13 -12.29
N PHE A 51 12.33 -9.41 -12.48
CA PHE A 51 11.42 -10.56 -12.44
C PHE A 51 12.12 -11.80 -11.86
N ALA A 52 11.38 -12.66 -11.18
CA ALA A 52 11.85 -13.94 -10.66
C ALA A 52 10.82 -15.06 -10.92
N PRO A 53 11.19 -16.23 -11.49
CA PRO A 53 12.51 -16.61 -11.98
C PRO A 53 13.06 -15.75 -13.14
N HIS A 54 14.37 -15.57 -13.21
CA HIS A 54 15.05 -14.68 -14.16
C HIS A 54 15.47 -15.39 -15.46
N PRO A 55 14.80 -15.17 -16.61
CA PRO A 55 15.13 -15.80 -17.90
C PRO A 55 16.47 -15.40 -18.54
N TYR A 56 17.18 -14.41 -18.02
CA TYR A 56 18.45 -13.92 -18.58
C TYR A 56 19.60 -14.03 -17.56
N ASN A 57 20.76 -13.44 -17.85
CA ASN A 57 21.83 -13.30 -16.86
C ASN A 57 21.54 -12.12 -15.91
N PRO A 58 21.27 -12.35 -14.60
CA PRO A 58 20.92 -11.28 -13.65
C PRO A 58 22.08 -10.29 -13.42
N ASN A 59 23.33 -10.72 -13.65
CA ASN A 59 24.48 -9.81 -13.55
C ASN A 59 24.51 -8.78 -14.70
N ALA A 60 23.83 -9.05 -15.83
CA ALA A 60 23.94 -8.24 -17.04
C ALA A 60 22.69 -7.40 -17.35
N LEU A 61 21.49 -7.98 -17.20
CA LEU A 61 20.24 -7.37 -17.65
C LEU A 61 19.15 -7.47 -16.57
N PHE A 62 18.17 -6.58 -16.63
CA PHE A 62 16.92 -6.64 -15.85
C PHE A 62 17.13 -6.85 -14.35
N SER A 63 18.00 -6.03 -13.75
CA SER A 63 18.28 -6.08 -12.32
C SER A 63 18.64 -4.69 -11.80
N GLY A 64 18.22 -4.39 -10.58
CA GLY A 64 18.58 -3.17 -9.85
C GLY A 64 17.68 -1.97 -10.13
N VAL A 65 16.43 -2.21 -10.53
CA VAL A 65 15.47 -1.13 -10.81
C VAL A 65 14.69 -0.74 -9.54
N PRO A 66 14.62 0.56 -9.20
CA PRO A 66 13.85 1.03 -8.05
C PRO A 66 12.39 0.63 -8.13
N ALA A 67 11.81 0.17 -7.03
CA ALA A 67 10.45 -0.36 -6.90
C ALA A 67 10.16 -1.69 -7.61
N TRP A 68 11.09 -2.24 -8.39
CA TRP A 68 11.01 -3.64 -8.86
C TRP A 68 11.88 -4.51 -7.96
N GLY A 69 13.18 -4.21 -7.88
CA GLY A 69 14.10 -4.94 -7.01
C GLY A 69 13.71 -4.84 -5.52
N ASP A 70 13.09 -3.73 -5.12
CA ASP A 70 12.62 -3.53 -3.74
C ASP A 70 11.55 -4.53 -3.29
N ALA A 71 10.90 -5.26 -4.22
CA ALA A 71 10.00 -6.35 -3.85
C ALA A 71 10.73 -7.46 -3.08
N GLY A 72 12.04 -7.63 -3.31
CA GLY A 72 12.90 -8.56 -2.58
C GLY A 72 13.06 -8.23 -1.10
N VAL A 73 12.70 -7.01 -0.68
CA VAL A 73 12.62 -6.57 0.73
C VAL A 73 11.16 -6.46 1.19
N ILE A 74 10.30 -5.82 0.40
CA ILE A 74 8.94 -5.46 0.81
C ILE A 74 8.00 -6.68 0.86
N VAL A 75 8.11 -7.64 -0.06
CA VAL A 75 7.24 -8.82 -0.06
C VAL A 75 7.48 -9.73 1.15
N PRO A 76 8.75 -10.09 1.50
CA PRO A 76 9.05 -10.79 2.75
C PRO A 76 8.54 -10.05 3.99
N TRP A 77 8.67 -8.71 4.01
CA TRP A 77 8.14 -7.90 5.11
C TRP A 77 6.61 -8.01 5.24
N ARG A 78 5.89 -7.86 4.13
CA ARG A 78 4.43 -8.03 4.09
C ARG A 78 4.03 -9.44 4.52
N MET A 79 4.76 -10.47 4.10
CA MET A 79 4.52 -11.84 4.54
C MET A 79 4.71 -11.98 6.06
N TYR A 80 5.79 -11.44 6.63
CA TYR A 80 5.99 -11.42 8.07
C TYR A 80 4.85 -10.73 8.81
N VAL A 81 4.41 -9.55 8.36
CA VAL A 81 3.33 -8.79 9.02
C VAL A 81 2.01 -9.59 9.01
N ASN A 82 1.66 -10.22 7.89
CA ASN A 82 0.38 -10.94 7.76
C ASN A 82 0.39 -12.33 8.41
N TYR A 83 1.52 -13.05 8.40
CA TYR A 83 1.61 -14.44 8.84
C TYR A 83 2.45 -14.67 10.11
N GLY A 84 3.17 -13.66 10.60
CA GLY A 84 4.01 -13.76 11.80
C GLY A 84 5.26 -14.63 11.65
N ASP A 85 5.61 -15.06 10.43
CA ASP A 85 6.72 -15.98 10.21
C ASP A 85 8.07 -15.25 10.20
N LYS A 86 8.86 -15.41 11.26
CA LYS A 86 10.20 -14.82 11.34
C LYS A 86 11.23 -15.51 10.45
N ARG A 87 10.98 -16.75 10.01
CA ARG A 87 11.94 -17.51 9.18
C ARG A 87 12.12 -16.87 7.82
N VAL A 88 11.04 -16.35 7.23
CA VAL A 88 11.12 -15.63 5.94
C VAL A 88 12.06 -14.43 6.03
N LEU A 89 12.05 -13.71 7.16
CA LEU A 89 12.99 -12.61 7.39
C LEU A 89 14.41 -13.12 7.57
N ALA A 90 14.60 -14.19 8.35
CA ALA A 90 15.92 -14.77 8.64
C ALA A 90 16.62 -15.24 7.36
N GLU A 91 15.90 -15.92 6.48
CA GLU A 91 16.43 -16.45 5.22
C GLU A 91 16.68 -15.35 4.18
N GLN A 92 15.89 -14.27 4.21
CA GLN A 92 16.02 -13.17 3.25
C GLN A 92 17.03 -12.09 3.66
N PHE A 93 17.34 -11.99 4.96
CA PHE A 93 18.04 -10.84 5.52
C PHE A 93 19.35 -10.48 4.79
N GLU A 94 20.20 -11.47 4.48
CA GLU A 94 21.46 -11.22 3.79
C GLU A 94 21.25 -10.69 2.36
N ALA A 95 20.20 -11.14 1.67
CA ALA A 95 19.86 -10.62 0.35
C ALA A 95 19.37 -9.16 0.44
N CYS A 96 18.50 -8.84 1.41
CA CYS A 96 18.07 -7.46 1.68
C CYS A 96 19.26 -6.54 2.00
N ARG A 97 20.21 -7.04 2.80
CA ARG A 97 21.43 -6.33 3.17
C ARG A 97 22.26 -5.98 1.93
N ARG A 98 22.52 -6.96 1.07
CA ARG A 98 23.28 -6.78 -0.18
C ARG A 98 22.62 -5.77 -1.12
N TRP A 99 21.29 -5.78 -1.19
CA TRP A 99 20.54 -4.80 -1.98
C TRP A 99 20.75 -3.37 -1.50
N VAL A 100 20.57 -3.12 -0.20
CA VAL A 100 20.78 -1.80 0.40
C VAL A 100 22.23 -1.35 0.27
N ASP A 101 23.18 -2.26 0.52
CA ASP A 101 24.61 -1.97 0.39
C ASP A 101 25.00 -1.64 -1.05
N TYR A 102 24.45 -2.34 -2.06
CA TYR A 102 24.65 -2.04 -3.49
C TYR A 102 24.17 -0.62 -3.84
N ILE A 103 22.95 -0.26 -3.43
CA ILE A 103 22.40 1.07 -3.71
C ILE A 103 23.28 2.14 -3.05
N HIS A 104 23.60 1.96 -1.77
CA HIS A 104 24.39 2.93 -1.01
C HIS A 104 25.80 3.10 -1.58
N ALA A 105 26.48 2.03 -1.95
CA ALA A 105 27.83 2.09 -2.52
C ALA A 105 27.90 2.94 -3.81
N HIS A 106 26.82 2.96 -4.60
CA HIS A 106 26.74 3.75 -5.82
C HIS A 106 26.10 5.14 -5.60
N ASN A 107 25.61 5.42 -4.40
CA ASN A 107 24.90 6.65 -4.05
C ASN A 107 25.33 7.15 -2.66
N PRO A 108 26.61 7.51 -2.47
CA PRO A 108 27.15 7.93 -1.17
C PRO A 108 26.53 9.24 -0.66
N GLU A 109 25.95 10.06 -1.55
CA GLU A 109 25.19 11.26 -1.22
C GLU A 109 23.77 10.97 -0.71
N LEU A 110 23.41 9.69 -0.54
CA LEU A 110 22.15 9.19 0.01
C LEU A 110 20.90 9.49 -0.84
N LEU A 111 21.07 10.03 -2.05
CA LEU A 111 20.04 10.19 -3.06
C LEU A 111 20.29 9.17 -4.17
N TRP A 112 19.29 8.38 -4.55
CA TRP A 112 19.45 7.30 -5.53
C TRP A 112 19.48 7.85 -6.97
N ASN A 113 20.60 8.48 -7.32
CA ASN A 113 20.83 9.17 -8.59
C ASN A 113 21.54 8.29 -9.64
N ASN A 114 22.20 7.21 -9.22
CA ASN A 114 23.03 6.38 -10.07
C ASN A 114 22.53 4.92 -10.11
N LYS A 115 22.83 4.25 -11.23
CA LYS A 115 22.63 2.79 -11.41
C LYS A 115 21.18 2.32 -11.17
N ARG A 116 20.19 3.06 -11.70
CA ARG A 116 18.76 2.69 -11.69
C ARG A 116 18.32 1.78 -12.85
N HIS A 117 19.26 1.43 -13.74
CA HIS A 117 19.07 0.51 -14.87
C HIS A 117 17.86 0.87 -15.73
N ASN A 118 16.89 -0.02 -15.92
CA ASN A 118 15.72 0.24 -16.77
C ASN A 118 14.82 1.38 -16.27
N ASP A 119 14.90 1.73 -14.98
CA ASP A 119 14.31 2.93 -14.37
C ASP A 119 12.85 3.21 -14.81
N TYR A 120 11.99 2.19 -14.71
CA TYR A 120 10.59 2.23 -15.15
C TYR A 120 9.73 3.29 -14.45
N SER A 121 10.19 3.80 -13.30
CA SER A 121 9.51 4.80 -12.49
C SER A 121 8.10 4.35 -12.06
N ASP A 122 7.20 5.29 -11.76
CA ASP A 122 5.80 4.99 -11.47
C ASP A 122 5.05 4.60 -12.76
N TRP A 123 5.19 3.32 -13.14
CA TRP A 123 4.79 2.77 -14.44
C TRP A 123 3.31 2.98 -14.77
N LEU A 124 3.04 3.31 -16.03
CA LEU A 124 1.69 3.52 -16.56
C LEU A 124 0.87 4.61 -15.85
N ASN A 125 1.55 5.65 -15.38
CA ASN A 125 0.90 6.87 -14.87
C ASN A 125 0.14 7.65 -15.96
N GLY A 126 -0.53 8.71 -15.52
CA GLY A 126 -1.41 9.56 -16.35
C GLY A 126 -0.75 10.12 -17.61
N ASP A 127 0.58 10.32 -17.65
CA ASP A 127 1.29 10.83 -18.81
C ASP A 127 1.42 9.78 -19.92
N THR A 128 1.19 8.50 -19.64
CA THR A 128 1.24 7.41 -20.62
C THR A 128 -0.09 7.15 -21.37
N LEU A 129 -1.20 7.76 -20.91
CA LEU A 129 -2.55 7.52 -21.45
C LEU A 129 -2.82 8.26 -22.76
N LYS A 130 -3.43 7.65 -23.77
CA LYS A 130 -3.76 8.37 -25.02
C LYS A 130 -5.21 8.86 -24.99
N LEU A 131 -5.42 10.00 -24.31
CA LEU A 131 -6.73 10.62 -24.03
C LEU A 131 -6.91 11.97 -24.75
N GLU A 132 -6.32 12.11 -25.94
CA GLU A 132 -6.44 13.32 -26.74
C GLU A 132 -7.92 13.68 -26.97
N GLY A 133 -8.25 14.97 -26.84
CA GLY A 133 -9.63 15.45 -27.00
C GLY A 133 -10.54 15.30 -25.78
N LEU A 134 -10.17 14.55 -24.74
CA LEU A 134 -10.93 14.45 -23.49
C LEU A 134 -10.51 15.51 -22.44
N GLY A 135 -9.47 16.29 -22.76
CA GLY A 135 -8.94 17.34 -21.89
C GLY A 135 -8.36 16.81 -20.57
N PHE A 136 -7.92 15.56 -20.53
CA PHE A 136 -7.14 15.04 -19.40
C PHE A 136 -5.73 15.67 -19.43
N PRO A 137 -5.24 16.24 -18.31
CA PRO A 137 -3.94 16.90 -18.30
C PRO A 137 -2.75 15.97 -18.63
N LYS A 138 -1.67 16.55 -19.13
CA LYS A 138 -0.44 15.86 -19.56
C LYS A 138 0.82 16.62 -19.16
N GLY A 139 1.89 15.87 -18.90
CA GLY A 139 3.23 16.38 -18.59
C GLY A 139 3.49 16.65 -17.10
N GLU A 140 2.54 16.34 -16.23
CA GLU A 140 2.61 16.63 -14.78
C GLU A 140 2.17 15.44 -13.90
N ALA A 141 2.11 14.23 -14.47
CA ALA A 141 1.78 13.01 -13.72
C ALA A 141 3.05 12.24 -13.33
N GLN A 142 4.06 12.27 -14.21
CA GLN A 142 5.33 11.60 -14.02
C GLN A 142 6.07 12.16 -12.79
N ILE A 143 6.28 11.31 -11.79
CA ILE A 143 7.18 11.61 -10.68
C ILE A 143 8.64 11.65 -11.19
N PRO A 144 9.49 12.60 -10.72
CA PRO A 144 10.91 12.56 -11.01
C PRO A 144 11.55 11.26 -10.50
N ASN A 145 12.31 10.58 -11.36
CA ASN A 145 12.81 9.24 -11.06
C ASN A 145 13.68 9.19 -9.81
N GLU A 146 14.49 10.23 -9.55
CA GLU A 146 15.31 10.31 -8.34
C GLU A 146 14.49 10.46 -7.06
N VAL A 147 13.32 11.10 -7.11
CA VAL A 147 12.41 11.21 -5.97
C VAL A 147 11.80 9.84 -5.69
N PHE A 148 11.30 9.16 -6.74
CA PHE A 148 10.74 7.83 -6.64
C PHE A 148 11.77 6.81 -6.11
N ALA A 149 12.94 6.77 -6.72
CA ALA A 149 14.00 5.86 -6.33
C ALA A 149 14.49 6.10 -4.91
N THR A 150 14.78 7.35 -4.54
CA THR A 150 15.27 7.65 -3.18
C THR A 150 14.23 7.29 -2.11
N ALA A 151 12.93 7.44 -2.41
CA ALA A 151 11.88 7.02 -1.49
C ALA A 151 11.92 5.50 -1.22
N PHE A 152 12.07 4.68 -2.25
CA PHE A 152 12.22 3.23 -2.11
C PHE A 152 13.55 2.83 -1.45
N PHE A 153 14.65 3.54 -1.74
CA PHE A 153 15.93 3.32 -1.05
C PHE A 153 15.79 3.52 0.47
N GLN A 154 15.15 4.61 0.90
CA GLN A 154 14.89 4.86 2.31
C GLN A 154 14.04 3.74 2.92
N HIS A 155 12.93 3.39 2.27
CA HIS A 155 11.98 2.42 2.81
C HIS A 155 12.59 1.01 2.91
N SER A 156 13.26 0.52 1.87
CA SER A 156 13.96 -0.76 1.90
C SER A 156 15.08 -0.80 2.95
N THR A 157 15.79 0.31 3.15
CA THR A 157 16.79 0.43 4.22
C THR A 157 16.15 0.36 5.61
N GLU A 158 15.02 1.05 5.82
CA GLU A 158 14.28 1.01 7.08
C GLU A 158 13.75 -0.39 7.39
N LEU A 159 13.14 -1.07 6.41
CA LEU A 159 12.66 -2.43 6.57
C LEU A 159 13.81 -3.39 6.88
N THR A 160 14.96 -3.26 6.20
CA THR A 160 16.16 -4.05 6.50
C THR A 160 16.62 -3.84 7.95
N ALA A 161 16.60 -2.60 8.45
CA ALA A 161 16.90 -2.31 9.85
C ALA A 161 15.89 -2.96 10.82
N LYS A 162 14.59 -2.92 10.49
CA LYS A 162 13.54 -3.57 11.29
C LYS A 162 13.73 -5.09 11.33
N MET A 163 14.01 -5.70 10.18
CA MET A 163 14.31 -7.14 10.07
C MET A 163 15.49 -7.51 10.97
N ALA A 164 16.60 -6.75 10.91
CA ALA A 164 17.77 -7.00 11.76
C ALA A 164 17.42 -7.02 13.25
N ARG A 165 16.65 -6.03 13.74
CA ARG A 165 16.22 -5.95 15.15
C ARG A 165 15.34 -7.13 15.55
N ILE A 166 14.39 -7.53 14.71
CA ILE A 166 13.51 -8.69 14.96
C ILE A 166 14.32 -9.99 15.07
N LEU A 167 15.40 -10.10 14.30
CA LEU A 167 16.31 -11.25 14.27
C LEU A 167 17.40 -11.19 15.36
N GLY A 168 17.40 -10.17 16.22
CA GLY A 168 18.41 -10.00 17.28
C GLY A 168 19.78 -9.50 16.78
N ARG A 169 19.87 -9.03 15.53
CA ARG A 169 21.08 -8.47 14.91
C ARG A 169 21.20 -6.98 15.19
N GLN A 170 21.56 -6.64 16.44
CA GLN A 170 21.51 -5.26 16.92
C GLN A 170 22.44 -4.32 16.17
N ALA A 171 23.67 -4.72 15.88
CA ALA A 171 24.65 -3.89 15.18
C ALA A 171 24.17 -3.52 13.77
N GLU A 172 23.63 -4.48 13.02
CA GLU A 172 23.03 -4.22 11.71
C GLU A 172 21.75 -3.38 11.83
N GLY A 173 20.93 -3.61 12.85
CA GLY A 173 19.73 -2.81 13.14
C GLY A 173 20.03 -1.35 13.47
N GLU A 174 21.15 -1.07 14.12
CA GLU A 174 21.67 0.29 14.36
C GLU A 174 22.25 0.89 13.08
N LYS A 175 23.11 0.14 12.35
CA LYS A 175 23.73 0.57 11.09
C LYS A 175 22.68 1.00 10.06
N TYR A 176 21.76 0.09 9.71
CA TYR A 176 20.73 0.38 8.71
C TYR A 176 19.67 1.34 9.25
N GLY A 177 19.43 1.35 10.57
CA GLY A 177 18.55 2.32 11.20
C GLY A 177 19.07 3.76 11.04
N LYS A 178 20.36 3.96 11.28
CA LYS A 178 21.03 5.25 11.05
C LYS A 178 21.00 5.62 9.57
N LEU A 179 21.36 4.69 8.68
CA LEU A 179 21.36 4.93 7.23
C LEU A 179 19.96 5.34 6.73
N ALA A 180 18.90 4.65 7.14
CA ALA A 180 17.53 5.01 6.78
C ALA A 180 17.15 6.43 7.26
N ALA A 181 17.56 6.80 8.47
CA ALA A 181 17.34 8.14 9.01
C ALA A 181 18.12 9.20 8.21
N ASP A 182 19.38 8.94 7.86
CA ASP A 182 20.21 9.85 7.07
C ASP A 182 19.64 10.03 5.65
N ILE A 183 19.21 8.95 4.98
CA ILE A 183 18.54 9.00 3.67
C ILE A 183 17.26 9.83 3.77
N ARG A 184 16.45 9.64 4.82
CA ARG A 184 15.24 10.45 5.04
C ARG A 184 15.57 11.94 5.14
N GLN A 185 16.63 12.31 5.86
CA GLN A 185 17.05 13.72 5.94
C GLN A 185 17.55 14.25 4.59
N ALA A 186 18.29 13.45 3.83
CA ALA A 186 18.72 13.81 2.48
C ALA A 186 17.52 14.02 1.55
N PHE A 187 16.53 13.12 1.60
CA PHE A 187 15.27 13.25 0.85
C PHE A 187 14.53 14.54 1.21
N ILE A 188 14.33 14.80 2.51
CA ILE A 188 13.62 16.01 2.98
C ILE A 188 14.32 17.26 2.46
N LYS A 189 15.64 17.34 2.65
CA LYS A 189 16.45 18.48 2.21
C LYS A 189 16.39 18.70 0.69
N ALA A 190 16.42 17.62 -0.09
CA ALA A 190 16.49 17.72 -1.55
C ALA A 190 15.12 17.94 -2.20
N TYR A 191 14.05 17.41 -1.59
CA TYR A 191 12.77 17.21 -2.28
C TYR A 191 11.55 17.74 -1.54
N VAL A 192 11.65 18.18 -0.28
CA VAL A 192 10.50 18.70 0.49
C VAL A 192 10.73 20.16 0.86
N SER A 193 9.86 21.04 0.35
CA SER A 193 9.92 22.48 0.66
C SER A 193 9.36 22.82 2.04
N ASP A 194 9.47 24.10 2.43
CA ASP A 194 8.96 24.60 3.72
C ASP A 194 7.44 24.55 3.84
N ASP A 195 6.73 24.74 2.74
CA ASP A 195 5.27 24.60 2.68
C ASP A 195 4.79 23.16 2.45
N GLY A 196 5.69 22.16 2.48
CA GLY A 196 5.32 20.75 2.35
C GLY A 196 5.05 20.28 0.92
N ARG A 197 5.42 21.05 -0.10
CA ARG A 197 5.45 20.55 -1.48
C ARG A 197 6.58 19.55 -1.66
N VAL A 198 6.28 18.45 -2.36
CA VAL A 198 7.27 17.44 -2.75
C VAL A 198 7.68 17.71 -4.20
N LYS A 199 8.97 17.62 -4.51
CA LYS A 199 9.53 17.80 -5.85
C LYS A 199 8.77 16.95 -6.88
N GLY A 200 8.45 17.56 -8.02
CA GLY A 200 7.60 16.99 -9.06
C GLY A 200 6.14 17.41 -8.95
N HIS A 201 5.65 17.72 -7.74
CA HIS A 201 4.30 18.23 -7.51
C HIS A 201 3.20 17.34 -8.15
N THR A 202 3.37 16.02 -8.11
CA THR A 202 2.45 15.02 -8.69
C THR A 202 1.68 14.26 -7.61
N GLN A 203 0.57 13.61 -7.97
CA GLN A 203 -0.15 12.71 -7.05
C GLN A 203 0.80 11.64 -6.48
N SER A 204 1.61 11.04 -7.36
CA SER A 204 2.58 9.99 -7.03
C SER A 204 3.64 10.45 -6.03
N ALA A 205 4.19 11.66 -6.22
CA ALA A 205 5.23 12.22 -5.34
C ALA A 205 4.73 12.38 -3.90
N TYR A 206 3.52 12.90 -3.74
CA TYR A 206 2.90 13.01 -2.41
C TYR A 206 2.55 11.64 -1.82
N ALA A 207 1.95 10.76 -2.62
CA ALA A 207 1.51 9.44 -2.17
C ALA A 207 2.68 8.62 -1.59
N VAL A 208 3.80 8.52 -2.31
CA VAL A 208 4.98 7.76 -1.84
C VAL A 208 5.68 8.44 -0.66
N ALA A 209 5.82 9.77 -0.68
CA ALA A 209 6.49 10.50 0.39
C ALA A 209 5.71 10.42 1.72
N LEU A 210 4.38 10.52 1.66
CA LEU A 210 3.53 10.37 2.84
C LEU A 210 3.47 8.93 3.34
N ALA A 211 3.42 7.95 2.42
CA ALA A 211 3.37 6.52 2.76
C ALA A 211 4.65 6.01 3.42
N PHE A 212 5.82 6.50 3.00
CA PHE A 212 7.11 6.14 3.58
C PHE A 212 7.58 7.12 4.66
N ASN A 213 6.69 7.98 5.17
CA ASN A 213 6.99 8.94 6.23
C ASN A 213 8.16 9.89 5.93
N LEU A 214 8.37 10.23 4.67
CA LEU A 214 9.42 11.13 4.16
C LEU A 214 9.04 12.61 4.25
N VAL A 215 7.81 12.92 4.66
CA VAL A 215 7.37 14.29 4.96
C VAL A 215 7.49 14.52 6.48
N PRO A 216 8.11 15.62 6.95
CA PRO A 216 8.11 16.01 8.36
C PRO A 216 6.69 16.11 8.93
N GLU A 217 6.51 15.75 10.20
CA GLU A 217 5.18 15.63 10.84
C GLU A 217 4.36 16.92 10.74
N ASP A 218 5.00 18.06 10.99
CA ASP A 218 4.44 19.41 10.91
C ASP A 218 4.04 19.83 9.48
N LYS A 219 4.56 19.15 8.46
CA LYS A 219 4.28 19.42 7.04
C LYS A 219 3.31 18.42 6.41
N ARG A 220 2.96 17.33 7.11
CA ARG A 220 2.12 16.24 6.55
C ARG A 220 0.74 16.74 6.12
N GLU A 221 0.10 17.59 6.91
CA GLU A 221 -1.21 18.15 6.56
C GLU A 221 -1.13 19.00 5.28
N SER A 222 -0.08 19.83 5.14
CA SER A 222 0.12 20.63 3.95
C SER A 222 0.40 19.77 2.71
N ALA A 223 1.25 18.75 2.84
CA ALA A 223 1.52 17.79 1.77
C ALA A 223 0.24 17.04 1.34
N ALA A 224 -0.60 16.63 2.30
CA ALA A 224 -1.89 16.00 2.01
C ALA A 224 -2.86 16.96 1.31
N ARG A 225 -2.89 18.24 1.69
CA ARG A 225 -3.65 19.26 0.97
C ARG A 225 -3.17 19.40 -0.47
N HIS A 226 -1.86 19.50 -0.70
CA HIS A 226 -1.30 19.56 -2.05
C HIS A 226 -1.61 18.29 -2.85
N MET A 227 -1.58 17.11 -2.23
CA MET A 227 -1.99 15.86 -2.87
C MET A 227 -3.44 15.94 -3.39
N VAL A 228 -4.37 16.48 -2.60
CA VAL A 228 -5.76 16.72 -3.01
C VAL A 228 -5.85 17.76 -4.13
N GLU A 229 -5.09 18.86 -4.05
CA GLU A 229 -5.04 19.86 -5.13
C GLU A 229 -4.61 19.23 -6.46
N ARG A 230 -3.69 18.26 -6.44
CA ARG A 230 -3.27 17.52 -7.65
C ARG A 230 -4.34 16.57 -8.18
N ILE A 231 -5.19 16.02 -7.32
CA ILE A 231 -6.38 15.28 -7.77
C ILE A 231 -7.35 16.21 -8.49
N ALA A 232 -7.61 17.40 -7.93
CA ALA A 232 -8.46 18.40 -8.55
C ALA A 232 -7.89 18.89 -9.89
N ALA A 233 -6.57 19.10 -9.98
CA ALA A 233 -5.90 19.48 -11.22
C ALA A 233 -6.10 18.44 -12.34
N TYR A 234 -6.19 17.16 -11.98
CA TYR A 234 -6.52 16.05 -12.88
C TYR A 234 -8.03 15.78 -12.99
N LYS A 235 -8.85 16.82 -12.81
CA LYS A 235 -10.32 16.76 -12.93
C LYS A 235 -10.94 15.65 -12.07
N ASN A 236 -10.41 15.46 -10.86
CA ASN A 236 -10.85 14.41 -9.92
C ASN A 236 -10.64 12.97 -10.43
N HIS A 237 -9.57 12.75 -11.21
CA HIS A 237 -9.16 11.43 -11.67
C HIS A 237 -7.78 11.05 -11.15
N ILE A 238 -7.50 9.75 -11.21
CA ILE A 238 -6.19 9.19 -10.90
C ILE A 238 -5.21 9.59 -12.00
N SER A 239 -4.02 10.03 -11.59
CA SER A 239 -2.87 10.19 -12.49
C SER A 239 -1.65 9.40 -12.06
N THR A 240 -1.75 8.61 -10.98
CA THR A 240 -0.68 7.72 -10.50
C THR A 240 -0.48 6.50 -11.40
N GLY A 241 0.71 5.92 -11.32
CA GLY A 241 1.07 4.62 -11.88
C GLY A 241 0.95 3.47 -10.87
N PHE A 242 1.47 2.31 -11.24
CA PHE A 242 1.30 1.04 -10.52
C PHE A 242 1.61 1.13 -9.03
N HIS A 243 2.74 1.73 -8.67
CA HIS A 243 3.27 1.70 -7.31
C HIS A 243 2.56 2.67 -6.39
N THR A 244 2.18 3.83 -6.91
CA THR A 244 1.64 4.89 -6.06
C THR A 244 0.10 4.96 -6.06
N THR A 245 -0.61 4.23 -6.93
CA THR A 245 -2.09 4.18 -6.91
C THR A 245 -2.65 3.74 -5.56
N VAL A 246 -2.23 2.58 -5.03
CA VAL A 246 -2.73 2.11 -3.71
C VAL A 246 -2.24 3.00 -2.56
N MET A 247 -1.03 3.55 -2.68
CA MET A 247 -0.49 4.48 -1.69
C MET A 247 -1.33 5.76 -1.61
N LEU A 248 -1.73 6.32 -2.76
CA LEU A 248 -2.61 7.48 -2.84
C LEU A 248 -3.91 7.23 -2.08
N MET A 249 -4.58 6.11 -2.37
CA MET A 249 -5.85 5.74 -1.72
C MET A 249 -5.69 5.64 -0.20
N ASN A 250 -4.66 4.94 0.26
CA ASN A 250 -4.37 4.77 1.68
C ASN A 250 -4.01 6.11 2.36
N GLN A 251 -3.24 6.99 1.71
CA GLN A 251 -2.85 8.27 2.27
C GLN A 251 -3.99 9.30 2.27
N LEU A 252 -4.93 9.24 1.33
CA LEU A 252 -6.17 10.01 1.40
C LEU A 252 -6.95 9.67 2.66
N THR A 253 -7.16 8.37 2.94
CA THR A 253 -7.82 7.94 4.18
C THR A 253 -7.03 8.33 5.43
N ALA A 254 -5.70 8.16 5.42
CA ALA A 254 -4.85 8.56 6.55
C ALA A 254 -4.93 10.07 6.85
N ALA A 255 -5.10 10.90 5.81
CA ALA A 255 -5.28 12.34 5.92
C ALA A 255 -6.73 12.78 6.24
N GLY A 256 -7.63 11.84 6.57
CA GLY A 256 -9.03 12.15 6.84
C GLY A 256 -9.86 12.49 5.59
N ARG A 257 -9.35 12.18 4.40
CA ARG A 257 -9.99 12.42 3.10
C ARG A 257 -10.50 11.14 2.43
N SER A 258 -11.10 10.26 3.23
CA SER A 258 -11.77 9.05 2.72
C SER A 258 -12.87 9.39 1.71
N ASP A 259 -13.49 10.57 1.80
CA ASP A 259 -14.43 11.11 0.80
C ASP A 259 -13.83 11.14 -0.62
N MET A 260 -12.56 11.55 -0.74
CA MET A 260 -11.85 11.59 -2.02
C MET A 260 -11.48 10.21 -2.52
N ALA A 261 -11.04 9.31 -1.62
CA ALA A 261 -10.76 7.93 -2.00
C ALA A 261 -12.04 7.24 -2.53
N TYR A 262 -13.18 7.43 -1.86
CA TYR A 262 -14.47 6.94 -2.36
C TYR A 262 -14.88 7.58 -3.68
N MET A 263 -14.68 8.88 -3.87
CA MET A 263 -14.92 9.55 -5.15
C MET A 263 -14.11 8.90 -6.28
N LEU A 264 -12.82 8.61 -6.05
CA LEU A 264 -11.96 8.00 -7.07
C LEU A 264 -12.38 6.57 -7.41
N VAL A 265 -12.72 5.74 -6.41
CA VAL A 265 -13.13 4.35 -6.66
C VAL A 265 -14.51 4.26 -7.33
N ASN A 266 -15.41 5.20 -7.01
CA ASN A 266 -16.74 5.31 -7.61
C ASN A 266 -16.74 6.07 -8.95
N ASN A 267 -15.60 6.60 -9.40
CA ASN A 267 -15.52 7.30 -10.68
C ASN A 267 -15.76 6.30 -11.82
N ARG A 268 -16.52 6.75 -12.83
CA ARG A 268 -16.98 5.96 -13.98
C ARG A 268 -16.41 6.49 -15.30
N THR A 269 -15.75 7.65 -15.29
CA THR A 269 -15.09 8.23 -16.46
C THR A 269 -13.60 7.89 -16.48
N ILE A 270 -13.01 7.81 -17.67
CA ILE A 270 -11.60 7.42 -17.85
C ILE A 270 -10.64 8.52 -17.37
N PRO A 271 -9.53 8.18 -16.68
CA PRO A 271 -9.14 6.87 -16.14
C PRO A 271 -9.80 6.55 -14.79
N SER A 272 -10.44 5.38 -14.69
CA SER A 272 -10.98 4.84 -13.42
C SER A 272 -11.25 3.35 -13.51
N TRP A 273 -11.37 2.67 -12.36
CA TRP A 273 -11.81 1.28 -12.31
C TRP A 273 -13.24 1.13 -12.84
N GLY A 274 -14.15 2.03 -12.44
CA GLY A 274 -15.53 2.02 -12.89
C GLY A 274 -15.66 2.12 -14.41
N TYR A 275 -14.81 2.92 -15.07
CA TYR A 275 -14.76 2.98 -16.52
C TYR A 275 -14.45 1.60 -17.15
N THR A 276 -13.43 0.89 -16.66
CA THR A 276 -13.07 -0.42 -17.23
C THR A 276 -14.21 -1.44 -17.08
N ILE A 277 -14.92 -1.41 -15.94
CA ILE A 277 -16.10 -2.25 -15.70
C ILE A 277 -17.21 -1.91 -16.70
N ASP A 278 -17.43 -0.63 -17.00
CA ASP A 278 -18.42 -0.19 -18.00
C ASP A 278 -18.09 -0.61 -19.42
N GLN A 279 -16.82 -0.83 -19.71
CA GLN A 279 -16.37 -1.43 -20.96
C GLN A 279 -16.43 -2.97 -20.96
N GLY A 280 -17.02 -3.59 -19.93
CA GLY A 280 -17.20 -5.04 -19.85
C GLY A 280 -16.00 -5.82 -19.29
N ALA A 281 -15.08 -5.15 -18.60
CA ALA A 281 -13.97 -5.82 -17.93
C ALA A 281 -14.46 -6.81 -16.85
N THR A 282 -13.98 -8.05 -16.90
CA THR A 282 -14.15 -9.07 -15.85
C THR A 282 -12.86 -9.34 -15.07
N THR A 283 -11.76 -8.73 -15.50
CA THR A 283 -10.45 -8.73 -14.86
C THR A 283 -9.86 -7.31 -14.88
N ILE A 284 -8.87 -7.05 -14.04
CA ILE A 284 -8.17 -5.77 -14.04
C ILE A 284 -7.26 -5.68 -15.27
N TRP A 285 -7.26 -4.53 -15.95
CA TRP A 285 -6.41 -4.28 -17.12
C TRP A 285 -5.03 -3.76 -16.73
N GLU A 286 -4.05 -3.91 -17.63
CA GLU A 286 -2.71 -3.34 -17.48
C GLU A 286 -2.73 -1.82 -17.60
N ARG A 287 -3.54 -1.28 -18.52
CA ARG A 287 -3.70 0.15 -18.78
C ARG A 287 -5.11 0.62 -18.45
N TRP A 288 -5.21 1.82 -17.89
CA TRP A 288 -6.50 2.50 -17.72
C TRP A 288 -7.22 2.73 -19.05
N ASP A 289 -6.45 2.99 -20.12
CA ASP A 289 -6.92 3.17 -21.49
C ASP A 289 -6.71 1.91 -22.34
N GLY A 290 -6.83 0.70 -21.78
CA GLY A 290 -6.62 -0.53 -22.55
C GLY A 290 -7.57 -0.66 -23.75
N TYR A 291 -8.83 -0.26 -23.56
CA TYR A 291 -9.82 -0.06 -24.61
C TYR A 291 -10.55 1.26 -24.36
N MET A 292 -10.89 1.97 -25.43
CA MET A 292 -11.83 3.08 -25.38
C MET A 292 -12.79 3.01 -26.55
N GLU A 293 -14.07 3.25 -26.28
CA GLU A 293 -15.06 3.44 -27.34
C GLU A 293 -14.60 4.54 -28.34
N GLY A 294 -14.81 4.30 -29.63
CA GLY A 294 -14.36 5.18 -30.72
C GLY A 294 -12.88 5.06 -31.10
N ARG A 295 -11.95 5.03 -30.12
CA ARG A 295 -10.51 4.84 -30.40
C ARG A 295 -10.14 3.37 -30.64
N GLY A 296 -10.84 2.44 -30.00
CA GLY A 296 -10.51 1.01 -29.98
C GLY A 296 -9.44 0.67 -28.95
N PHE A 297 -8.66 -0.36 -29.25
CA PHE A 297 -7.62 -0.88 -28.37
C PHE A 297 -6.36 0.00 -28.33
N GLN A 298 -5.67 0.01 -27.19
CA GLN A 298 -4.28 0.47 -27.10
C GLN A 298 -3.33 -0.40 -27.93
N ASP A 299 -2.08 0.02 -27.99
CA ASP A 299 -0.96 -0.64 -28.65
C ASP A 299 -0.85 -2.12 -28.23
N PRO A 300 -0.99 -3.07 -29.17
CA PRO A 300 -0.96 -4.50 -28.86
C PRO A 300 0.39 -4.96 -28.30
N ALA A 301 1.48 -4.20 -28.48
CA ALA A 301 2.78 -4.52 -27.89
C ALA A 301 2.74 -4.53 -26.35
N MET A 302 1.89 -3.70 -25.72
CA MET A 302 1.73 -3.69 -24.27
C MET A 302 0.33 -3.22 -23.85
N ASN A 303 -0.64 -4.13 -24.00
CA ASN A 303 -2.03 -3.89 -23.63
C ASN A 303 -2.74 -5.16 -23.14
N SER A 304 -2.37 -5.61 -21.95
CA SER A 304 -3.00 -6.77 -21.31
C SER A 304 -4.34 -6.42 -20.65
N PHE A 305 -5.35 -7.28 -20.80
CA PHE A 305 -6.65 -7.17 -20.14
C PHE A 305 -6.73 -7.95 -18.81
N CYS A 306 -5.61 -8.55 -18.36
CA CYS A 306 -5.51 -9.30 -17.12
C CYS A 306 -4.16 -9.02 -16.42
N HIS A 307 -4.10 -7.91 -15.67
CA HIS A 307 -2.96 -7.45 -14.88
C HIS A 307 -3.41 -7.01 -13.50
N TYR A 308 -2.87 -7.60 -12.42
CA TYR A 308 -3.36 -7.34 -11.07
C TYR A 308 -2.83 -6.05 -10.42
N ALA A 309 -1.86 -5.37 -11.03
CA ALA A 309 -1.13 -4.26 -10.41
C ALA A 309 -2.04 -3.11 -9.92
N ILE A 310 -2.89 -2.54 -10.80
CA ILE A 310 -3.87 -1.52 -10.41
C ILE A 310 -5.10 -2.11 -9.68
N GLY A 311 -5.17 -3.43 -9.57
CA GLY A 311 -6.08 -4.16 -8.68
C GLY A 311 -5.66 -4.06 -7.21
N SER A 312 -4.48 -3.48 -6.94
CA SER A 312 -3.98 -3.19 -5.59
C SER A 312 -4.92 -2.31 -4.75
N VAL A 313 -5.88 -1.60 -5.38
CA VAL A 313 -6.97 -0.90 -4.69
C VAL A 313 -7.76 -1.80 -3.73
N GLY A 314 -7.77 -3.12 -3.97
CA GLY A 314 -8.33 -4.09 -3.03
C GLY A 314 -7.79 -3.92 -1.61
N GLU A 315 -6.48 -3.61 -1.46
CA GLU A 315 -5.89 -3.31 -0.15
C GLU A 315 -6.66 -2.20 0.58
N TRP A 316 -6.91 -1.08 -0.09
CA TRP A 316 -7.66 0.03 0.48
C TRP A 316 -9.10 -0.39 0.81
N MET A 317 -9.74 -1.20 -0.03
CA MET A 317 -11.09 -1.71 0.24
C MET A 317 -11.14 -2.54 1.53
N TYR A 318 -10.23 -3.51 1.71
CA TYR A 318 -10.20 -4.33 2.93
C TYR A 318 -9.82 -3.50 4.17
N ARG A 319 -8.85 -2.61 4.04
CA ARG A 319 -8.33 -1.82 5.17
C ARG A 319 -9.24 -0.68 5.58
N SER A 320 -9.94 -0.06 4.64
CA SER A 320 -10.74 1.14 4.89
C SER A 320 -12.23 0.83 4.90
N ILE A 321 -12.76 0.06 3.95
CA ILE A 321 -14.20 -0.24 3.91
C ILE A 321 -14.53 -1.27 5.00
N LEU A 322 -13.83 -2.42 5.02
CA LEU A 322 -14.01 -3.41 6.09
C LEU A 322 -13.31 -2.99 7.39
N GLY A 323 -12.27 -2.16 7.30
CA GLY A 323 -11.55 -1.66 8.46
C GLY A 323 -10.47 -2.61 9.00
N ILE A 324 -10.18 -3.73 8.35
CA ILE A 324 -9.28 -4.78 8.88
C ILE A 324 -7.82 -4.40 8.55
N ASN A 325 -7.03 -4.12 9.57
CA ASN A 325 -5.63 -3.68 9.41
C ASN A 325 -4.69 -4.47 10.32
N PRO A 326 -3.59 -5.04 9.80
CA PRO A 326 -2.61 -5.72 10.64
C PRO A 326 -1.86 -4.73 11.55
N ASP A 327 -1.44 -5.21 12.73
CA ASP A 327 -0.46 -4.51 13.56
C ASP A 327 0.95 -5.07 13.29
N GLU A 328 1.82 -4.23 12.74
CA GLU A 328 3.22 -4.56 12.48
C GLU A 328 3.99 -4.93 13.76
N GLN A 329 3.59 -4.37 14.92
CA GLN A 329 4.24 -4.66 16.21
C GLN A 329 3.83 -6.04 16.76
N GLN A 330 2.70 -6.57 16.30
CA GLN A 330 2.13 -7.85 16.72
C GLN A 330 1.65 -8.64 15.49
N PRO A 331 2.60 -9.08 14.65
CA PRO A 331 2.33 -9.65 13.34
C PRO A 331 1.57 -10.98 13.43
N GLY A 332 1.03 -11.43 12.30
CA GLY A 332 0.19 -12.64 12.26
C GLY A 332 -1.20 -12.40 12.87
N TYR A 333 -1.62 -11.12 12.91
CA TYR A 333 -2.88 -10.68 13.53
C TYR A 333 -3.01 -11.11 15.00
N ARG A 334 -1.89 -11.17 15.74
CA ARG A 334 -1.90 -11.34 17.20
C ARG A 334 -2.56 -10.15 17.88
N HIS A 335 -2.29 -8.97 17.34
CA HIS A 335 -3.15 -7.80 17.49
C HIS A 335 -3.43 -7.22 16.09
N PHE A 336 -4.57 -6.55 15.96
CA PHE A 336 -4.96 -5.88 14.73
C PHE A 336 -5.90 -4.70 15.02
N PHE A 337 -6.09 -3.85 14.03
CA PHE A 337 -7.01 -2.73 14.12
C PHE A 337 -8.26 -3.00 13.28
N LEU A 338 -9.40 -2.61 13.84
CA LEU A 338 -10.69 -2.57 13.15
C LEU A 338 -11.13 -1.10 13.08
N LYS A 339 -11.07 -0.51 11.88
CA LYS A 339 -11.29 0.94 11.66
C LYS A 339 -12.04 1.22 10.33
N PRO A 340 -13.32 0.85 10.22
CA PRO A 340 -14.10 1.10 9.00
C PRO A 340 -14.26 2.60 8.74
N GLN A 341 -14.24 2.96 7.47
CA GLN A 341 -14.43 4.31 6.94
C GLN A 341 -15.78 4.36 6.24
N VAL A 342 -16.84 4.72 6.96
CA VAL A 342 -18.18 4.87 6.38
C VAL A 342 -18.19 6.05 5.40
N GLY A 343 -18.72 5.84 4.19
CA GLY A 343 -18.77 6.90 3.17
C GLY A 343 -19.06 6.37 1.77
N GLY A 344 -18.92 7.24 0.77
CA GLY A 344 -19.00 6.85 -0.64
C GLY A 344 -20.36 6.33 -1.10
N GLY A 345 -21.44 6.64 -0.38
CA GLY A 345 -22.78 6.11 -0.65
C GLY A 345 -23.02 4.68 -0.14
N LEU A 346 -22.02 4.05 0.50
CA LEU A 346 -22.20 2.74 1.12
C LEU A 346 -23.00 2.87 2.42
N THR A 347 -24.09 2.11 2.51
CA THR A 347 -24.90 1.97 3.73
C THR A 347 -24.58 0.69 4.49
N TRP A 348 -23.82 -0.24 3.91
CA TRP A 348 -23.33 -1.43 4.58
C TRP A 348 -22.07 -1.95 3.89
N ALA A 349 -21.26 -2.70 4.64
CA ALA A 349 -20.25 -3.58 4.08
C ALA A 349 -20.03 -4.77 5.02
N LYS A 350 -19.83 -5.94 4.41
CA LYS A 350 -19.58 -7.19 5.13
C LYS A 350 -18.42 -7.93 4.50
N GLY A 351 -17.51 -8.40 5.35
CA GLY A 351 -16.41 -9.25 4.92
C GLY A 351 -15.66 -9.86 6.09
N GLY A 352 -14.65 -10.66 5.76
CA GLY A 352 -13.77 -11.24 6.75
C GLY A 352 -12.42 -11.60 6.15
N TYR A 353 -11.48 -11.87 7.04
CA TYR A 353 -10.12 -12.30 6.70
C TYR A 353 -9.77 -13.55 7.49
N ASP A 354 -9.44 -14.63 6.77
CA ASP A 354 -9.01 -15.89 7.36
C ASP A 354 -7.51 -15.81 7.68
N SER A 355 -7.19 -15.16 8.81
CA SER A 355 -5.81 -15.01 9.29
C SER A 355 -5.26 -16.33 9.84
N ILE A 356 -3.94 -16.39 10.05
CA ILE A 356 -3.31 -17.53 10.75
C ILE A 356 -3.83 -17.74 12.18
N SER A 357 -4.44 -16.72 12.78
CA SER A 357 -4.99 -16.77 14.12
C SER A 357 -6.49 -17.11 14.12
N GLY A 358 -7.10 -17.29 12.94
CA GLY A 358 -8.52 -17.56 12.75
C GLY A 358 -9.26 -16.43 12.01
N ARG A 359 -10.56 -16.60 11.82
CA ARG A 359 -11.39 -15.70 11.01
C ARG A 359 -11.73 -14.40 11.74
N ILE A 360 -11.30 -13.28 11.16
CA ILE A 360 -11.68 -11.93 11.56
C ILE A 360 -12.90 -11.53 10.74
N VAL A 361 -13.93 -10.95 11.36
CA VAL A 361 -15.15 -10.48 10.66
C VAL A 361 -15.38 -9.00 10.93
N SER A 362 -15.87 -8.30 9.91
CA SER A 362 -16.38 -6.94 9.99
C SER A 362 -17.67 -6.84 9.16
N ASP A 363 -18.80 -6.64 9.82
CA ASP A 363 -20.15 -6.53 9.23
C ASP A 363 -20.82 -5.29 9.78
N TRP A 364 -20.70 -4.17 9.07
CA TRP A 364 -21.33 -2.91 9.47
C TRP A 364 -22.47 -2.52 8.54
N ARG A 365 -23.47 -1.83 9.11
CA ARG A 365 -24.61 -1.26 8.40
C ARG A 365 -25.09 0.04 9.05
N LEU A 366 -25.78 0.84 8.26
CA LEU A 366 -26.45 2.07 8.67
C LEU A 366 -27.97 1.81 8.71
N ASP A 367 -28.54 1.80 9.92
CA ASP A 367 -29.98 1.61 10.15
C ASP A 367 -30.54 2.88 10.83
N ASP A 368 -31.39 3.64 10.12
CA ASP A 368 -32.04 4.85 10.62
C ASP A 368 -31.08 5.86 11.30
N GLY A 369 -29.89 6.07 10.70
CA GLY A 369 -28.85 6.97 11.22
C GLY A 369 -27.98 6.37 12.33
N ASN A 370 -28.23 5.14 12.74
CA ASN A 370 -27.36 4.39 13.64
C ASN A 370 -26.38 3.53 12.84
N PHE A 371 -25.13 3.52 13.28
CA PHE A 371 -24.12 2.59 12.84
C PHE A 371 -24.18 1.34 13.72
N ALA A 372 -24.47 0.19 13.13
CA ALA A 372 -24.47 -1.11 13.79
C ALA A 372 -23.35 -1.96 13.19
N TRP A 373 -22.51 -2.55 14.05
CA TRP A 373 -21.30 -3.24 13.61
C TRP A 373 -21.05 -4.51 14.41
N GLU A 374 -21.11 -5.64 13.72
CA GLU A 374 -20.73 -6.94 14.26
C GLU A 374 -19.29 -7.25 13.86
N ILE A 375 -18.48 -7.63 14.86
CA ILE A 375 -17.10 -8.03 14.67
C ILE A 375 -16.82 -9.37 15.34
N VAL A 376 -15.89 -10.13 14.76
CA VAL A 376 -15.36 -11.36 15.36
C VAL A 376 -13.85 -11.22 15.51
N VAL A 377 -13.37 -11.43 16.74
CA VAL A 377 -11.97 -11.43 17.12
C VAL A 377 -11.57 -12.86 17.48
N PRO A 378 -10.68 -13.51 16.72
CA PRO A 378 -10.31 -14.91 16.94
C PRO A 378 -9.70 -15.18 18.31
N ALA A 379 -9.78 -16.42 18.77
CA ALA A 379 -9.14 -16.86 20.01
C ALA A 379 -7.64 -16.52 20.04
N ASN A 380 -7.13 -16.17 21.22
CA ASN A 380 -5.72 -15.83 21.43
C ASN A 380 -5.23 -14.62 20.61
N THR A 381 -6.13 -13.69 20.29
CA THR A 381 -5.83 -12.40 19.67
C THR A 381 -6.53 -11.27 20.41
N THR A 382 -6.15 -10.04 20.08
CA THR A 382 -6.82 -8.82 20.54
C THR A 382 -7.01 -7.84 19.38
N ALA A 383 -7.95 -6.91 19.51
CA ALA A 383 -8.13 -5.85 18.51
C ALA A 383 -8.26 -4.47 19.15
N THR A 384 -7.80 -3.44 18.44
CA THR A 384 -8.20 -2.06 18.73
C THR A 384 -9.30 -1.64 17.75
N VAL A 385 -10.47 -1.35 18.28
CA VAL A 385 -11.71 -1.09 17.56
C VAL A 385 -12.01 0.40 17.59
N TYR A 386 -12.19 0.99 16.42
CA TYR A 386 -12.58 2.39 16.24
C TYR A 386 -14.04 2.43 15.78
N VAL A 387 -14.96 2.63 16.72
CA VAL A 387 -16.39 2.72 16.43
C VAL A 387 -16.71 4.15 15.99
N PRO A 388 -17.13 4.41 14.74
CA PRO A 388 -17.42 5.76 14.26
C PRO A 388 -18.55 6.41 15.07
N THR A 389 -18.30 7.59 15.64
CA THR A 389 -19.33 8.36 16.37
C THR A 389 -18.91 9.79 16.70
N ALA A 390 -19.91 10.65 16.94
CA ALA A 390 -19.71 11.97 17.56
C ALA A 390 -19.61 11.91 19.09
N ASP A 391 -20.23 10.90 19.70
CA ASP A 391 -20.42 10.79 21.15
C ASP A 391 -19.92 9.42 21.64
N PRO A 392 -18.62 9.33 22.01
CA PRO A 392 -18.03 8.08 22.47
C PRO A 392 -18.70 7.47 23.72
N ALA A 393 -19.35 8.29 24.55
CA ALA A 393 -19.99 7.82 25.77
C ALA A 393 -21.33 7.09 25.50
N ALA A 394 -21.96 7.38 24.35
CA ALA A 394 -23.23 6.77 23.94
C ALA A 394 -23.05 5.43 23.20
N VAL A 395 -21.82 4.98 22.95
CA VAL A 395 -21.58 3.70 22.26
C VAL A 395 -22.01 2.53 23.14
N SER A 396 -22.80 1.64 22.57
CA SER A 396 -23.22 0.40 23.22
C SER A 396 -22.57 -0.82 22.59
N GLU A 397 -22.38 -1.86 23.39
CA GLU A 397 -22.01 -3.21 22.99
C GLU A 397 -23.14 -4.14 23.46
N SER A 398 -23.74 -4.90 22.54
CA SER A 398 -24.85 -5.84 22.82
C SER A 398 -25.96 -5.26 23.72
N GLY A 399 -26.29 -3.98 23.53
CA GLY A 399 -27.35 -3.27 24.25
C GLY A 399 -26.96 -2.68 25.61
N LYS A 400 -25.69 -2.77 26.03
CA LYS A 400 -25.16 -2.16 27.26
C LYS A 400 -24.11 -1.10 26.92
N PRO A 401 -23.84 -0.11 27.79
CA PRO A 401 -22.71 0.80 27.58
C PRO A 401 -21.42 0.01 27.30
N ALA A 402 -20.68 0.35 26.25
CA ALA A 402 -19.58 -0.49 25.76
C ALA A 402 -18.50 -0.77 26.82
N LEU A 403 -18.21 0.19 27.71
CA LEU A 403 -17.22 0.03 28.79
C LEU A 403 -17.70 -0.86 29.96
N LEU A 404 -18.96 -1.29 29.96
CA LEU A 404 -19.50 -2.26 30.91
C LEU A 404 -19.57 -3.68 30.33
N ALA A 405 -19.24 -3.85 29.05
CA ALA A 405 -19.23 -5.15 28.39
C ALA A 405 -17.96 -5.94 28.72
N GLU A 406 -18.10 -7.26 28.82
CA GLU A 406 -16.98 -8.15 29.11
C GLU A 406 -15.95 -8.12 27.97
N GLY A 407 -14.68 -8.07 28.31
CA GLY A 407 -13.60 -8.08 27.33
C GLY A 407 -13.41 -6.76 26.56
N VAL A 408 -14.14 -5.69 26.91
CA VAL A 408 -14.00 -4.35 26.33
C VAL A 408 -13.29 -3.42 27.32
N SER A 409 -12.30 -2.66 26.84
CA SER A 409 -11.55 -1.68 27.64
C SER A 409 -11.26 -0.41 26.83
N PRO A 410 -11.06 0.76 27.45
CA PRO A 410 -10.76 1.99 26.73
C PRO A 410 -9.34 1.94 26.12
N ALA A 411 -9.16 2.43 24.89
CA ALA A 411 -7.89 2.37 24.16
C ALA A 411 -7.43 3.72 23.56
N GLY A 412 -7.81 4.83 24.22
CA GLY A 412 -7.38 6.18 23.85
C GLY A 412 -8.49 7.03 23.25
N LYS A 413 -8.10 8.08 22.50
CA LYS A 413 -9.03 9.03 21.87
C LYS A 413 -8.71 9.13 20.38
N ALA A 414 -9.74 9.20 19.56
CA ALA A 414 -9.63 9.48 18.14
C ALA A 414 -10.76 10.45 17.72
N PRO A 415 -10.48 11.50 16.94
CA PRO A 415 -11.53 12.35 16.39
C PRO A 415 -12.53 11.53 15.58
N GLY A 416 -13.82 11.66 15.90
CA GLY A 416 -14.90 10.97 15.17
C GLY A 416 -15.05 9.48 15.46
N ALA A 417 -14.40 8.94 16.50
CA ALA A 417 -14.58 7.55 16.91
C ALA A 417 -14.43 7.33 18.43
N ALA A 418 -15.14 6.34 18.96
CA ALA A 418 -14.83 5.73 20.24
C ALA A 418 -13.78 4.64 20.02
N VAL A 419 -12.76 4.57 20.88
CA VAL A 419 -11.64 3.64 20.73
C VAL A 419 -11.61 2.65 21.87
N PHE A 420 -11.77 1.38 21.54
CA PHE A 420 -11.77 0.27 22.49
C PHE A 420 -10.67 -0.73 22.18
N LYS A 421 -10.11 -1.35 23.22
CA LYS A 421 -9.36 -2.60 23.10
C LYS A 421 -10.31 -3.73 23.47
N VAL A 422 -10.38 -4.74 22.61
CA VAL A 422 -11.19 -5.94 22.81
C VAL A 422 -10.32 -7.20 22.80
N VAL A 423 -10.74 -8.21 23.53
CA VAL A 423 -10.15 -9.56 23.49
C VAL A 423 -10.87 -10.43 22.45
N SER A 424 -10.56 -11.73 22.40
CA SER A 424 -11.26 -12.66 21.53
C SER A 424 -12.74 -12.77 21.89
N GLY A 425 -13.61 -12.76 20.88
CA GLY A 425 -15.06 -12.84 21.06
C GLY A 425 -15.81 -12.29 19.87
N THR A 426 -17.14 -12.33 19.98
CA THR A 426 -18.06 -11.67 19.05
C THR A 426 -18.64 -10.46 19.75
N TYR A 427 -18.58 -9.30 19.10
CA TYR A 427 -19.07 -8.03 19.66
C TYR A 427 -20.05 -7.39 18.69
N ARG A 428 -21.06 -6.69 19.25
CA ARG A 428 -22.00 -5.89 18.47
C ARG A 428 -22.00 -4.45 18.97
N PHE A 429 -21.25 -3.59 18.30
CA PHE A 429 -21.21 -2.17 18.61
C PHE A 429 -22.36 -1.43 17.92
N VAL A 430 -22.97 -0.50 18.63
CA VAL A 430 -23.96 0.43 18.06
C VAL A 430 -23.63 1.86 18.49
N SER A 431 -23.64 2.79 17.54
CA SER A 431 -23.40 4.21 17.76
C SER A 431 -24.25 5.08 16.82
N LYS A 432 -24.31 6.38 17.10
CA LYS A 432 -24.81 7.38 16.13
C LYS A 432 -23.65 7.97 15.35
N LEU A 433 -23.82 8.09 14.04
CA LEU A 433 -22.88 8.82 13.18
C LEU A 433 -23.03 10.34 13.38
N LYS A 434 -22.02 11.08 12.92
CA LYS A 434 -22.03 12.55 12.87
C LYS A 434 -22.96 13.08 11.79
#